data_AF-A0A1I8BQY9-F1
#
_entry.id   AF-A0A1I8BQY9-F1
#
_cell.length_a   1.000
_cell.length_b   1.000
_cell.length_c   1.000
_cell.angle_alpha   90.00
_cell.angle_beta   90.00
_cell.angle_gamma   90.00
#
_symmetry.space_group_name_H-M   'P 1'
#
loop_
_entity.id
_entity.type
_entity.pdbx_description
1 polymer ?
#
loop_
_entity_poly.entity_id
_entity_poly.type
_entity_poly.pdbx_seq_one_letter_code
_entity_poly.pdbx_strand_id
1 'polypeptide(L)'
;MGPNIVKKSSSTTTALSSLKKKFRLRTGGNEGVKTKRIGEKVIRMIGYVNVSIDIRTENEDTIIDIPFVDEQTLGRVLGWCTHHKKDEPLQDHELVKIRSKPVPEWDKNFLGYLSNSELFALTIAADFLDVPGLLDVCCKTIAGMLTGISAENIRARFGIEDDLTADEKAELKAEHQGINEIRLS
;
A
#
# COMPACT_ATOMS: atom_id res chain seq x y z
N MET A 1 -62.24 8.98 38.56
CA MET A 1 -62.69 7.92 37.64
C MET A 1 -62.16 8.23 36.24
N GLY A 2 -61.16 7.46 35.77
CA GLY A 2 -60.79 7.21 34.36
C GLY A 2 -60.28 8.36 33.47
N PRO A 3 -59.45 8.09 32.43
CA PRO A 3 -58.45 7.02 32.32
C PRO A 3 -57.05 7.51 31.85
N ASN A 4 -56.10 6.62 32.07
CA ASN A 4 -54.72 6.59 31.59
C ASN A 4 -54.63 6.59 30.06
N ILE A 5 -53.73 7.39 29.46
CA ILE A 5 -53.21 7.17 28.10
C ILE A 5 -51.68 7.18 28.15
N VAL A 6 -51.12 5.97 28.03
CA VAL A 6 -49.72 5.69 27.72
C VAL A 6 -49.54 5.80 26.20
N LYS A 7 -48.30 6.13 25.77
CA LYS A 7 -47.67 5.98 24.43
C LYS A 7 -47.66 7.29 23.62
N LYS A 8 -46.54 7.80 23.09
CA LYS A 8 -45.31 7.15 22.58
C LYS A 8 -44.12 8.12 22.68
N SER A 9 -43.00 7.60 23.18
CA SER A 9 -41.65 8.12 22.97
C SER A 9 -41.37 8.26 21.46
N SER A 10 -41.37 9.49 20.96
CA SER A 10 -41.14 9.81 19.56
C SER A 10 -39.97 10.78 19.44
N SER A 11 -38.74 10.31 19.71
CA SER A 11 -37.53 11.10 19.39
C SER A 11 -36.25 10.30 19.12
N THR A 12 -36.28 8.96 19.10
CA THR A 12 -35.04 8.16 18.93
C THR A 12 -34.73 7.73 17.49
N THR A 13 -35.47 8.23 16.48
CA THR A 13 -35.33 7.73 15.09
C THR A 13 -34.34 8.53 14.23
N THR A 14 -33.67 9.56 14.76
CA THR A 14 -32.69 10.35 13.97
C THR A 14 -31.22 10.06 14.32
N ALA A 15 -30.93 9.13 15.25
CA ALA A 15 -29.57 8.84 15.70
C ALA A 15 -28.95 7.53 15.12
N LEU A 16 -29.57 6.91 14.11
CA LEU A 16 -29.09 5.62 13.56
C LEU A 16 -28.34 5.73 12.21
N SER A 17 -28.13 6.95 11.68
CA SER A 17 -27.54 7.14 10.34
C SER A 17 -26.03 7.41 10.32
N SER A 18 -25.27 7.04 11.36
CA SER A 18 -23.81 7.27 11.35
C SER A 18 -22.99 6.25 12.14
N LEU A 19 -23.35 4.96 12.12
CA LEU A 19 -22.34 3.94 12.43
C LEU A 19 -21.47 3.76 11.19
N LYS A 20 -20.24 4.29 11.24
CA LYS A 20 -19.24 4.03 10.21
C LYS A 20 -18.92 2.54 10.26
N LYS A 21 -19.29 1.77 9.24
CA LYS A 21 -18.94 0.35 9.12
C LYS A 21 -17.43 0.17 9.36
N LYS A 22 -17.10 -0.77 10.25
CA LYS A 22 -15.73 -1.21 10.52
C LYS A 22 -15.61 -2.67 10.15
N PHE A 23 -14.44 -3.13 9.73
CA PHE A 23 -14.19 -4.54 9.45
C PHE A 23 -12.92 -4.99 10.17
N ARG A 24 -12.74 -6.30 10.34
CA ARG A 24 -11.60 -6.89 11.04
C ARG A 24 -10.65 -7.54 10.04
N LEU A 25 -9.40 -7.08 10.01
CA LEU A 25 -8.34 -7.75 9.25
C LEU A 25 -7.53 -8.67 10.16
N ARG A 26 -7.22 -9.88 9.70
CA ARG A 26 -6.38 -10.87 10.37
C ARG A 26 -5.17 -11.22 9.51
N THR A 27 -3.98 -11.21 10.09
CA THR A 27 -2.71 -11.54 9.43
C THR A 27 -2.47 -13.04 9.46
N GLY A 28 -1.81 -13.58 8.43
CA GLY A 28 -1.40 -14.99 8.37
C GLY A 28 -0.24 -15.28 9.34
N GLY A 29 -0.56 -15.80 10.52
CA GLY A 29 0.41 -16.32 11.49
C GLY A 29 -0.33 -17.10 12.59
N ASN A 30 -0.07 -18.40 12.70
CA ASN A 30 -0.63 -19.22 13.77
C ASN A 30 0.02 -18.81 15.11
N GLU A 31 -0.65 -17.92 15.84
CA GLU A 31 -0.87 -17.93 17.30
C GLU A 31 -1.26 -16.51 17.78
N GLY A 32 -2.45 -16.38 18.38
CA GLY A 32 -2.99 -15.12 18.90
C GLY A 32 -3.67 -14.27 17.82
N VAL A 33 -4.98 -14.45 17.63
CA VAL A 33 -5.78 -13.71 16.64
C VAL A 33 -5.84 -12.23 17.00
N LYS A 34 -4.88 -11.43 16.51
CA LYS A 34 -4.96 -9.98 16.52
C LYS A 34 -5.73 -9.53 15.30
N THR A 35 -6.87 -8.90 15.54
CA THR A 35 -7.65 -8.26 14.48
C THR A 35 -7.55 -6.75 14.61
N LYS A 36 -7.36 -6.05 13.49
CA LYS A 36 -7.45 -4.59 13.46
C LYS A 36 -8.80 -4.16 12.89
N ARG A 37 -9.50 -3.29 13.63
CA ARG A 37 -10.75 -2.68 13.16
C ARG A 37 -10.43 -1.51 12.23
N ILE A 38 -10.84 -1.61 10.99
CA ILE A 38 -10.55 -0.63 9.94
C ILE A 38 -11.85 -0.05 9.40
N GLY A 39 -11.88 1.27 9.19
CA GLY A 39 -13.05 1.95 8.65
C GLY A 39 -13.20 1.71 7.15
N GLU A 40 -14.43 1.71 6.67
CA GLU A 40 -14.79 1.42 5.28
C GLU A 40 -13.92 2.15 4.23
N LYS A 41 -13.64 3.45 4.41
CA LYS A 41 -12.83 4.23 3.45
C LYS A 41 -11.42 3.67 3.26
N VAL A 42 -10.79 3.22 4.34
CA VAL A 42 -9.44 2.66 4.30
C VAL A 42 -9.46 1.28 3.65
N ILE A 43 -10.50 0.49 3.92
CA ILE A 43 -10.68 -0.83 3.31
C ILE A 43 -10.89 -0.74 1.80
N ARG A 44 -11.64 0.25 1.32
CA ARG A 44 -11.87 0.44 -0.12
C ARG A 44 -10.60 0.72 -0.90
N MET A 45 -9.54 1.20 -0.25
CA MET A 45 -8.22 1.40 -0.86
C MET A 45 -7.42 0.10 -1.04
N ILE A 46 -7.87 -1.01 -0.42
CA ILE A 46 -7.21 -2.30 -0.49
C ILE A 46 -7.94 -3.13 -1.55
N GLY A 47 -7.39 -3.19 -2.77
CA GLY A 47 -8.01 -3.90 -3.89
C GLY A 47 -8.26 -5.38 -3.59
N TYR A 48 -7.35 -6.04 -2.86
CA TYR A 48 -7.51 -7.43 -2.41
C TYR A 48 -8.83 -7.66 -1.67
N VAL A 49 -9.22 -6.72 -0.78
CA VAL A 49 -10.46 -6.85 0.00
C VAL A 49 -11.69 -6.65 -0.88
N ASN A 50 -11.63 -5.73 -1.84
CA ASN A 50 -12.72 -5.46 -2.78
C ASN A 50 -13.04 -6.68 -3.66
N VAL A 51 -12.04 -7.51 -3.97
CA VAL A 51 -12.22 -8.77 -4.71
C VAL A 51 -12.70 -9.89 -3.78
N SER A 52 -12.18 -9.93 -2.55
CA SER A 52 -12.44 -11.03 -1.62
C SER A 52 -13.85 -10.99 -1.02
N ILE A 53 -14.47 -9.82 -0.87
CA ILE A 53 -15.78 -9.66 -0.25
C ILE A 53 -16.60 -8.51 -0.86
N ASP A 54 -17.93 -8.62 -0.85
CA ASP A 54 -18.81 -7.47 -1.08
C ASP A 54 -19.02 -6.69 0.23
N ILE A 55 -18.19 -5.66 0.42
CA ILE A 55 -18.22 -4.71 1.55
C ILE A 55 -19.63 -4.10 1.79
N ARG A 56 -20.50 -4.05 0.77
CA ARG A 56 -21.86 -3.52 0.88
C ARG A 56 -22.77 -4.47 1.65
N THR A 57 -22.63 -5.78 1.44
CA THR A 57 -23.47 -6.83 2.02
C THR A 57 -22.90 -7.44 3.30
N GLU A 58 -21.58 -7.37 3.49
CA GLU A 58 -20.91 -7.95 4.64
C GLU A 58 -21.20 -7.23 5.98
N ASN A 59 -21.16 -8.00 7.06
CA ASN A 59 -21.37 -7.54 8.43
C ASN A 59 -20.12 -6.82 8.96
N GLU A 60 -20.29 -5.91 9.92
CA GLU A 60 -19.21 -5.15 10.57
C GLU A 60 -18.21 -6.03 11.36
N ASP A 61 -18.56 -7.29 11.57
CA ASP A 61 -17.75 -8.26 12.28
C ASP A 61 -17.05 -9.27 11.36
N THR A 62 -17.21 -9.16 10.03
CA THR A 62 -16.52 -10.00 9.05
C THR A 62 -15.01 -9.89 9.24
N ILE A 63 -14.36 -11.06 9.36
CA ILE A 63 -12.91 -11.19 9.47
C ILE A 63 -12.37 -11.49 8.09
N ILE A 64 -11.49 -10.63 7.58
CA ILE A 64 -10.82 -10.81 6.31
C ILE A 64 -9.39 -11.27 6.59
N ASP A 65 -9.03 -12.40 5.98
CA ASP A 65 -7.71 -12.98 6.09
C ASP A 65 -6.77 -12.39 5.07
N ILE A 66 -5.64 -11.88 5.54
CA ILE A 66 -4.53 -11.39 4.73
C ILE A 66 -3.38 -12.38 4.91
N PRO A 67 -3.31 -13.43 4.09
CA PRO A 67 -2.20 -14.37 4.16
C PRO A 67 -0.91 -13.69 3.70
N PHE A 68 0.24 -14.19 4.15
CA PHE A 68 1.59 -13.77 3.72
C PHE A 68 2.05 -12.36 4.12
N VAL A 69 1.21 -11.56 4.78
CA VAL A 69 1.60 -10.25 5.32
C VAL A 69 1.59 -10.31 6.85
N ASP A 70 2.73 -9.96 7.46
CA ASP A 70 2.88 -9.90 8.92
C ASP A 70 2.16 -8.67 9.52
N GLU A 71 1.98 -8.67 10.85
CA GLU A 71 1.28 -7.61 11.58
C GLU A 71 1.93 -6.24 11.44
N GLN A 72 3.26 -6.17 11.40
CA GLN A 72 4.00 -4.93 11.32
C GLN A 72 3.85 -4.32 9.93
N THR A 73 4.03 -5.13 8.88
CA THR A 73 3.86 -4.71 7.49
C THR A 73 2.43 -4.30 7.19
N LEU A 74 1.43 -5.10 7.61
CA LEU A 74 0.02 -4.71 7.47
C LEU A 74 -0.28 -3.41 8.23
N GLY A 75 0.30 -3.23 9.42
CA GLY A 75 0.19 -1.99 10.18
C GLY A 75 0.66 -0.76 9.40
N ARG A 76 1.75 -0.87 8.64
CA ARG A 76 2.29 0.20 7.79
C ARG A 76 1.37 0.50 6.62
N VAL A 77 0.91 -0.52 5.90
CA VAL A 77 -0.05 -0.35 4.78
C VAL A 77 -1.29 0.40 5.26
N LEU A 78 -1.86 -0.03 6.39
CA LEU A 78 -3.03 0.61 6.97
C LEU A 78 -2.77 2.03 7.45
N GLY A 79 -1.57 2.31 7.99
CA GLY A 79 -1.14 3.65 8.34
C GLY A 79 -1.13 4.58 7.14
N TRP A 80 -0.54 4.11 6.03
CA TRP A 80 -0.50 4.85 4.77
C TRP A 80 -1.90 5.10 4.20
N CYS A 81 -2.74 4.07 4.11
CA CYS A 81 -4.12 4.20 3.63
C CYS A 81 -4.96 5.12 4.53
N THR A 82 -4.68 5.16 5.84
CA THR A 82 -5.39 6.06 6.77
C THR A 82 -5.06 7.53 6.53
N HIS A 83 -3.82 7.83 6.12
CA HIS A 83 -3.41 9.17 5.72
C HIS A 83 -4.07 9.57 4.40
N HIS A 84 -3.99 8.68 3.39
CA HIS A 84 -4.41 8.92 2.01
C HIS A 84 -5.90 8.64 1.73
N LYS A 85 -6.70 8.31 2.74
CA LYS A 85 -8.16 8.00 2.61
C LYS A 85 -9.04 9.11 2.04
N LYS A 86 -8.49 10.32 1.88
CA LYS A 86 -9.18 11.48 1.31
C LYS A 86 -8.76 11.76 -0.13
N ASP A 87 -7.70 11.11 -0.59
CA ASP A 87 -7.22 11.28 -1.95
C ASP A 87 -8.15 10.56 -2.91
N GLU A 88 -8.24 11.07 -4.12
CA GLU A 88 -9.06 10.44 -5.15
C GLU A 88 -8.46 9.06 -5.48
N PRO A 89 -9.31 8.01 -5.57
CA PRO A 89 -8.84 6.70 -5.99
C PRO A 89 -8.18 6.82 -7.36
N LEU A 90 -6.94 6.34 -7.46
CA LEU A 90 -6.19 6.37 -8.70
C LEU A 90 -6.89 5.47 -9.72
N GLN A 91 -7.34 6.05 -10.84
CA GLN A 91 -7.75 5.25 -11.99
C GLN A 91 -6.53 4.80 -12.79
N ASP A 92 -6.64 3.70 -13.53
CA ASP A 92 -5.54 3.13 -14.32
C ASP A 92 -4.86 4.15 -15.25
N HIS A 93 -5.66 5.02 -15.89
CA HIS A 93 -5.16 6.05 -16.78
C HIS A 93 -4.40 7.19 -16.05
N GLU A 94 -4.60 7.32 -14.74
CA GLU A 94 -3.92 8.29 -13.88
C GLU A 94 -2.64 7.73 -13.24
N LEU A 95 -2.48 6.40 -13.19
CA LEU A 95 -1.26 5.74 -12.74
C LEU A 95 -0.03 6.21 -13.55
N VAL A 96 -0.22 6.47 -14.85
CA VAL A 96 0.84 7.02 -15.70
C VAL A 96 1.21 8.45 -15.29
N LYS A 97 0.22 9.28 -14.95
CA LYS A 97 0.42 10.68 -14.57
C LYS A 97 1.10 10.82 -13.22
N ILE A 98 0.78 9.95 -12.27
CA ILE A 98 1.42 10.00 -10.94
C ILE A 98 2.87 9.56 -11.00
N ARG A 99 3.25 8.62 -11.87
CA ARG A 99 4.64 8.13 -11.99
C ARG A 99 5.63 9.27 -12.28
N SER A 100 5.20 10.29 -13.01
CA SER A 100 6.02 11.47 -13.31
C SER A 100 6.06 12.51 -12.18
N LYS A 101 5.18 12.42 -11.17
CA LYS A 101 5.15 13.34 -10.03
C LYS A 101 6.19 12.93 -8.98
N PRO A 102 6.84 13.90 -8.31
CA PRO A 102 7.72 13.61 -7.20
C PRO A 102 6.95 12.99 -6.03
N VAL A 103 7.65 12.20 -5.21
CA VAL A 103 7.10 11.62 -3.97
C VAL A 103 6.70 12.76 -3.03
N PRO A 104 5.46 12.78 -2.49
CA PRO A 104 5.04 13.77 -1.50
C PRO A 104 5.91 13.77 -0.24
N GLU A 105 6.00 14.90 0.43
CA GLU A 105 6.89 15.05 1.59
C GLU A 105 6.49 14.16 2.76
N TRP A 106 5.19 13.93 2.96
CA TRP A 106 4.71 12.99 3.98
C TRP A 106 5.17 11.56 3.69
N ASP A 107 5.08 11.13 2.42
CA ASP A 107 5.52 9.80 2.00
C ASP A 107 7.03 9.61 2.13
N LYS A 108 7.82 10.63 1.78
CA LYS A 108 9.28 10.58 1.99
C LYS A 108 9.62 10.36 3.46
N ASN A 109 8.95 11.09 4.36
CA ASN A 109 9.17 10.93 5.79
C ASN A 109 8.70 9.55 6.26
N PHE A 110 7.51 9.12 5.84
CA PHE A 110 6.95 7.82 6.19
C PHE A 110 7.86 6.65 5.77
N LEU A 111 8.40 6.69 4.55
CA LEU A 111 9.30 5.66 4.02
C LEU A 111 10.74 5.81 4.49
N GLY A 112 11.21 7.03 4.75
CA GLY A 112 12.59 7.33 5.14
C GLY A 112 13.00 6.79 6.51
N TYR A 113 12.04 6.49 7.39
CA TYR A 113 12.31 5.82 8.68
C TYR A 113 12.44 4.30 8.56
N LEU A 114 12.17 3.72 7.40
CA LEU A 114 12.21 2.27 7.20
C LEU A 114 13.62 1.81 6.80
N SER A 115 14.02 0.65 7.32
CA SER A 115 15.17 -0.07 6.77
C SER A 115 14.86 -0.61 5.36
N ASN A 116 15.90 -0.95 4.59
CA ASN A 116 15.71 -1.54 3.26
C ASN A 116 14.82 -2.80 3.29
N SER A 117 15.01 -3.67 4.29
CA SER A 117 14.20 -4.88 4.46
C SER A 117 12.72 -4.56 4.68
N GLU A 118 12.42 -3.57 5.53
CA GLU A 118 11.05 -3.14 5.79
C GLU A 118 10.42 -2.44 4.59
N LEU A 119 11.20 -1.66 3.84
CA LEU A 119 10.75 -1.03 2.60
C LEU A 119 10.42 -2.07 1.53
N PHE A 120 11.24 -3.12 1.37
CA PHE A 120 10.96 -4.22 0.45
C PHE A 120 9.73 -5.04 0.87
N ALA A 121 9.62 -5.39 2.15
CA ALA A 121 8.43 -6.07 2.67
C ALA A 121 7.16 -5.24 2.45
N LEU A 122 7.23 -3.92 2.66
CA LEU A 122 6.13 -3.00 2.39
C LEU A 122 5.79 -2.93 0.90
N THR A 123 6.81 -2.94 0.02
CA THR A 123 6.62 -2.92 -1.43
C THR A 123 5.88 -4.19 -1.90
N ILE A 124 6.32 -5.35 -1.43
CA ILE A 124 5.68 -6.65 -1.75
C ILE A 124 4.25 -6.69 -1.21
N ALA A 125 4.03 -6.21 0.01
CA ALA A 125 2.69 -6.18 0.59
C ALA A 125 1.76 -5.19 -0.13
N ALA A 126 2.26 -4.05 -0.59
CA ALA A 126 1.47 -3.08 -1.34
C ALA A 126 1.01 -3.63 -2.71
N ASP A 127 1.87 -4.39 -3.39
CA ASP A 127 1.53 -5.12 -4.61
C ASP A 127 0.48 -6.22 -4.34
N PHE A 128 0.74 -7.07 -3.34
CA PHE A 128 -0.18 -8.16 -2.97
C PHE A 128 -1.58 -7.67 -2.56
N LEU A 129 -1.64 -6.57 -1.80
CA LEU A 129 -2.89 -5.98 -1.31
C LEU A 129 -3.60 -5.11 -2.36
N ASP A 130 -2.98 -4.92 -3.53
CA ASP A 130 -3.42 -4.02 -4.60
C ASP A 130 -3.69 -2.61 -4.07
N VAL A 131 -2.60 -1.95 -3.63
CA VAL A 131 -2.59 -0.54 -3.19
C VAL A 131 -1.64 0.27 -4.11
N PRO A 132 -2.08 0.65 -5.32
CA PRO A 132 -1.19 1.19 -6.36
C PRO A 132 -0.44 2.46 -5.96
N GLY A 133 -1.08 3.34 -5.18
CA GLY A 133 -0.45 4.59 -4.72
C GLY A 133 0.72 4.35 -3.77
N LEU A 134 0.60 3.37 -2.86
CA LEU A 134 1.67 2.97 -1.96
C LEU A 134 2.81 2.29 -2.73
N LEU A 135 2.46 1.40 -3.67
CA LEU A 135 3.44 0.72 -4.51
C LEU A 135 4.27 1.74 -5.33
N ASP A 136 3.64 2.76 -5.90
CA ASP A 136 4.33 3.81 -6.67
C ASP A 136 5.35 4.60 -5.82
N VAL A 137 4.97 5.07 -4.63
CA VAL A 137 5.89 5.82 -3.76
C VAL A 137 7.03 4.94 -3.21
N CYS A 138 6.77 3.65 -2.96
CA CYS A 138 7.80 2.66 -2.62
C CYS A 138 8.81 2.50 -3.77
N CYS A 139 8.32 2.22 -4.99
CA CYS A 139 9.15 2.07 -6.18
C CYS A 139 10.00 3.32 -6.47
N LYS A 140 9.43 4.51 -6.34
CA LYS A 140 10.17 5.77 -6.51
C LYS A 140 11.26 5.96 -5.46
N THR A 141 10.98 5.62 -4.21
CA THR A 141 11.98 5.68 -3.14
C THR A 141 13.15 4.74 -3.44
N ILE A 142 12.86 3.50 -3.82
CA ILE A 142 13.88 2.51 -4.21
C ILE A 142 14.67 3.00 -5.44
N ALA A 143 14.00 3.52 -6.48
CA ALA A 143 14.66 4.07 -7.66
C ALA A 143 15.59 5.24 -7.31
N GLY A 144 15.16 6.14 -6.42
CA GLY A 144 15.98 7.23 -5.91
C GLY A 144 17.22 6.73 -5.15
N MET A 145 17.09 5.64 -4.39
CA MET A 145 18.23 5.01 -3.68
C MET A 145 19.25 4.38 -4.63
N LEU A 146 18.83 3.94 -5.82
CA LEU A 146 19.70 3.29 -6.81
C LEU A 146 20.28 4.29 -7.82
N THR A 147 19.66 5.46 -7.95
CA THR A 147 20.10 6.49 -8.90
C THR A 147 21.51 6.95 -8.58
N GLY A 148 22.41 6.88 -9.56
CA GLY A 148 23.80 7.30 -9.42
C GLY A 148 24.72 6.30 -8.71
N ILE A 149 24.22 5.13 -8.31
CA ILE A 149 25.06 4.03 -7.80
C ILE A 149 25.51 3.17 -9.00
N SER A 150 26.81 2.86 -9.09
CA SER A 150 27.32 1.94 -10.11
C SER A 150 26.77 0.52 -9.93
N ALA A 151 26.68 -0.24 -11.02
CA ALA A 151 26.23 -1.63 -10.97
C ALA A 151 27.05 -2.48 -9.97
N GLU A 152 28.36 -2.25 -9.89
CA GLU A 152 29.25 -2.93 -8.94
C GLU A 152 28.90 -2.62 -7.48
N ASN A 153 28.62 -1.34 -7.18
CA ASN A 153 28.26 -0.91 -5.84
C ASN A 153 26.85 -1.39 -5.45
N ILE A 154 25.92 -1.48 -6.40
CA ILE A 154 24.60 -2.10 -6.18
C ILE A 154 24.82 -3.58 -5.84
N ARG A 155 25.59 -4.32 -6.66
CA ARG A 155 25.89 -5.74 -6.40
C ARG A 155 26.48 -5.96 -5.01
N ALA A 156 27.49 -5.17 -4.64
CA ALA A 156 28.10 -5.24 -3.32
C ALA A 156 27.11 -4.91 -2.18
N ARG A 157 26.26 -3.89 -2.35
CA ARG A 157 25.30 -3.47 -1.33
C ARG A 157 24.19 -4.48 -1.09
N PHE A 158 23.77 -5.21 -2.14
CA PHE A 158 22.69 -6.19 -2.08
C PHE A 158 23.18 -7.64 -2.04
N GLY A 159 24.50 -7.87 -2.03
CA GLY A 159 25.07 -9.22 -2.02
C GLY A 159 24.76 -10.02 -3.29
N ILE A 160 24.62 -9.34 -4.43
CA ILE A 160 24.31 -9.96 -5.72
C ILE A 160 25.63 -10.43 -6.36
N GLU A 161 25.67 -11.69 -6.78
CA GLU A 161 26.81 -12.26 -7.50
C GLU A 161 26.96 -11.60 -8.88
N ASP A 162 28.20 -11.41 -9.32
CA ASP A 162 28.49 -10.90 -10.66
C ASP A 162 28.57 -12.07 -11.63
N ASP A 163 27.47 -12.34 -12.31
CA ASP A 163 27.28 -13.45 -13.25
C ASP A 163 27.70 -13.11 -14.69
N LEU A 164 28.16 -11.88 -14.94
CA LEU A 164 28.55 -11.41 -16.28
C LEU A 164 30.02 -11.70 -16.58
N THR A 165 30.26 -12.27 -17.76
CA THR A 165 31.61 -12.43 -18.34
C THR A 165 32.22 -11.08 -18.77
N ALA A 166 33.53 -11.06 -19.01
CA ALA A 166 34.22 -9.84 -19.45
C ALA A 166 33.69 -9.33 -20.81
N ASP A 167 33.36 -10.24 -21.72
CA ASP A 167 32.86 -9.91 -23.05
C ASP A 167 31.44 -9.32 -22.96
N GLU A 168 30.54 -9.92 -22.17
CA GLU A 168 29.18 -9.40 -21.94
C GLU A 168 29.21 -8.01 -21.28
N LYS A 169 30.14 -7.76 -20.35
CA LYS A 169 30.32 -6.42 -19.76
C LYS A 169 30.81 -5.40 -20.79
N ALA A 170 31.67 -5.80 -21.71
CA ALA A 170 32.17 -4.93 -22.77
C ALA A 170 31.06 -4.56 -23.76
N GLU A 171 30.24 -5.53 -24.17
CA GLU A 171 29.08 -5.32 -25.03
C GLU A 171 28.04 -4.40 -24.37
N LEU A 172 27.66 -4.67 -23.12
CA LEU A 172 26.73 -3.84 -22.37
C LEU A 172 27.27 -2.40 -22.19
N LYS A 173 28.57 -2.22 -22.03
CA LYS A 173 29.18 -0.89 -21.92
C LYS A 173 29.17 -0.14 -23.24
N ALA A 174 29.43 -0.82 -24.36
CA ALA A 174 29.35 -0.25 -25.70
C ALA A 174 27.91 0.17 -26.05
N GLU A 175 26.92 -0.65 -25.71
CA GLU A 175 25.50 -0.34 -25.92
C GLU A 175 25.06 0.90 -25.13
N HIS A 176 25.41 0.99 -23.84
CA HIS A 176 25.11 2.16 -23.01
C HIS A 176 25.76 3.45 -23.55
N GLN A 177 26.96 3.36 -24.12
CA GLN A 177 27.63 4.51 -24.75
C GLN A 177 26.86 4.97 -26.00
N GLY A 178 26.45 4.03 -26.86
CA GLY A 178 25.67 4.34 -28.07
C GLY A 178 24.33 5.01 -27.78
N ILE A 179 23.62 4.59 -26.73
CA ILE A 179 22.34 5.21 -26.31
C ILE A 179 22.53 6.67 -25.86
N ASN A 180 23.62 6.97 -25.14
CA ASN A 180 23.89 8.32 -24.63
C ASN A 180 24.23 9.31 -25.75
N GLU A 181 24.92 8.86 -26.81
CA GLU A 181 25.25 9.70 -27.96
C GLU A 181 24.01 10.06 -28.80
N ILE A 182 23.07 9.11 -28.97
CA ILE A 182 21.79 9.35 -29.63
C ILE A 182 20.93 10.36 -28.85
N ARG A 183 21.02 10.36 -27.51
CA ARG A 183 20.26 11.29 -26.66
C ARG A 183 20.80 12.73 -26.68
N LEU A 184 22.07 12.91 -27.07
CA LEU A 184 22.76 14.21 -27.09
C LEU A 184 22.86 14.82 -28.51
N SER A 185 22.37 14.13 -29.54
CA SER A 185 22.30 14.59 -30.94
C SER A 185 20.89 15.02 -31.32
#